data_AF-A0A2D9CAA9-F1
#
_entry.id   AF-A0A2D9CAA9-F1
#
_cell.length_a   1.000
_cell.length_b   1.000
_cell.length_c   1.000
_cell.angle_alpha   90.00
_cell.angle_beta   90.00
_cell.angle_gamma   90.00
#
_symmetry.space_group_name_H-M   'P 1'
#
loop_
_entity.id
_entity.type
_entity.pdbx_description
1 polymer ?
#
loop_
_entity_poly.entity_id
_entity_poly.type
_entity_poly.pdbx_seq_one_letter_code
_entity_poly.pdbx_strand_id
1 'polypeptide(L)'
;MMNDLLEEMPRAGSPEDRGSADRYYYRRYSPHYYEYPFGKGESPRIEEDRMTPEQIALYKKGWDNEDERKEFDYEEFIIEDEEEEIEND
;
A
#
# COMPACT_ATOMS: atom_id res chain seq x y z
N MET A 1 -24.70 -20.05 4.79
CA MET A 1 -23.89 -19.26 5.74
C MET A 1 -22.56 -18.91 5.07
N MET A 2 -22.58 -18.09 4.02
CA MET A 2 -21.38 -17.58 3.32
C MET A 2 -21.30 -16.04 3.39
N ASN A 3 -22.15 -15.41 4.21
CA ASN A 3 -22.22 -13.96 4.34
C ASN A 3 -21.48 -13.44 5.59
N ASP A 4 -21.30 -14.28 6.61
CA ASP A 4 -20.73 -13.83 7.89
C ASP A 4 -19.19 -13.75 7.87
N LEU A 5 -18.52 -14.47 6.96
CA LEU A 5 -17.05 -14.46 6.87
C LEU A 5 -16.47 -13.20 6.19
N LEU A 6 -17.29 -12.51 5.39
CA LEU A 6 -16.89 -11.27 4.71
C LEU A 6 -17.05 -10.04 5.61
N GLU A 7 -17.84 -10.15 6.67
CA GLU A 7 -18.15 -9.04 7.59
C GLU A 7 -17.05 -8.82 8.64
N GLU A 8 -16.23 -9.85 8.93
CA GLU A 8 -15.12 -9.80 9.90
C GLU A 8 -13.75 -9.51 9.29
N MET A 9 -13.59 -9.49 7.96
CA MET A 9 -12.32 -9.04 7.39
C MET A 9 -12.14 -7.56 7.71
N PRO A 10 -10.98 -7.13 8.26
CA PRO A 10 -10.72 -5.71 8.45
C PRO A 10 -10.99 -5.02 7.13
N ARG A 11 -11.71 -3.88 7.15
CA ARG A 11 -12.00 -3.06 5.97
C ARG A 11 -10.70 -2.39 5.48
N ALA A 12 -9.68 -3.18 5.18
CA ALA A 12 -8.46 -2.72 4.56
C ALA A 12 -8.85 -2.19 3.17
N GLY A 13 -8.39 -0.98 2.85
CA GLY A 13 -8.62 -0.36 1.54
C GLY A 13 -9.65 0.77 1.52
N SER A 14 -10.01 1.33 2.67
CA SER A 14 -10.72 2.62 2.67
C SER A 14 -9.86 3.73 2.05
N PRO A 15 -10.46 4.86 1.59
CA PRO A 15 -9.66 6.01 1.15
C PRO A 15 -8.66 6.49 2.19
N GLU A 16 -9.02 6.48 3.48
CA GLU A 16 -8.14 6.87 4.59
C GLU A 16 -6.94 5.91 4.71
N ASP A 17 -7.18 4.59 4.70
CA ASP A 17 -6.09 3.60 4.73
C ASP A 17 -5.17 3.76 3.52
N ARG A 18 -5.74 4.06 2.34
CA ARG A 18 -4.97 4.26 1.12
C ARG A 18 -4.10 5.51 1.19
N GLY A 19 -4.64 6.60 1.74
CA GLY A 19 -3.92 7.85 1.96
C GLY A 19 -2.71 7.66 2.90
N SER A 20 -2.91 6.98 4.03
CA SER A 20 -1.82 6.64 4.95
C SER A 20 -0.79 5.73 4.27
N ALA A 21 -1.22 4.65 3.60
CA ALA A 21 -0.30 3.75 2.91
C ALA A 21 0.55 4.46 1.83
N ASP A 22 -0.05 5.34 1.03
CA ASP A 22 0.72 6.07 0.03
C ASP A 22 1.73 7.03 0.66
N ARG A 23 1.40 7.63 1.81
CA ARG A 23 2.33 8.49 2.55
C ARG A 23 3.48 7.69 3.18
N TYR A 24 3.17 6.54 3.79
CA TYR A 24 4.13 5.63 4.40
C TYR A 24 5.19 5.14 3.40
N TYR A 25 4.78 4.82 2.17
CA TYR A 25 5.64 4.37 1.08
C TYR A 25 6.19 5.50 0.19
N TYR A 26 6.22 6.75 0.67
CA TYR A 26 6.78 7.91 -0.05
C TYR A 26 6.20 8.15 -1.46
N ARG A 27 4.93 7.82 -1.70
CA ARG A 27 4.28 8.13 -2.97
C ARG A 27 3.96 9.63 -3.03
N ARG A 28 3.33 10.11 -4.10
CA ARG A 28 2.82 11.49 -4.12
C ARG A 28 1.36 11.49 -3.69
N TYR A 29 0.89 12.62 -3.18
CA TYR A 29 -0.54 12.85 -2.98
C TYR A 29 -1.28 12.65 -4.31
N SER A 30 -2.06 11.58 -4.40
CA SER A 30 -2.81 11.20 -5.59
C SER A 30 -4.06 10.48 -5.11
N PRO A 31 -5.17 11.17 -4.83
CA PRO A 31 -6.40 10.54 -4.33
C PRO A 31 -6.84 9.35 -5.20
N HIS A 32 -6.92 8.18 -4.58
CA HIS A 32 -7.49 6.98 -5.16
C HIS A 32 -7.74 5.97 -4.04
N TYR A 33 -8.53 4.93 -4.31
CA TYR A 33 -8.63 3.77 -3.44
C TYR A 33 -9.01 2.52 -4.22
N TYR A 34 -8.97 1.36 -3.55
CA TYR A 34 -9.36 0.07 -4.12
C TYR A 34 -10.61 -0.40 -3.40
N GLU A 35 -11.68 -0.70 -4.13
CA GLU A 35 -12.87 -1.28 -3.53
C GLU A 35 -12.62 -2.75 -3.14
N TYR A 36 -12.91 -3.09 -1.88
CA TYR A 36 -12.93 -4.44 -1.34
C TYR A 36 -14.38 -4.86 -1.03
N PRO A 37 -14.72 -6.17 -1.07
CA PRO A 37 -13.88 -7.31 -1.43
C PRO A 37 -13.66 -7.39 -2.97
N PHE A 38 -12.81 -8.23 -3.54
CA PHE A 38 -13.19 -9.58 -4.01
C PHE A 38 -11.98 -10.43 -4.44
N GLY A 39 -12.15 -11.75 -4.29
CA GLY A 39 -11.13 -12.76 -4.55
C GLY A 39 -10.64 -12.81 -5.99
N LYS A 40 -9.35 -13.14 -6.12
CA LYS A 40 -8.61 -13.46 -7.35
C LYS A 40 -8.21 -12.28 -8.26
N GLY A 41 -7.90 -11.11 -7.69
CA GLY A 41 -6.75 -10.35 -8.20
C GLY A 41 -7.00 -9.01 -8.91
N GLU A 42 -8.23 -8.49 -8.95
CA GLU A 42 -8.48 -7.18 -9.57
C GLU A 42 -9.52 -6.37 -8.77
N SER A 43 -9.10 -5.78 -7.65
CA SER A 43 -9.90 -4.69 -7.07
C SER A 43 -9.81 -3.49 -8.02
N PRO A 44 -10.94 -2.93 -8.50
CA PRO A 44 -10.91 -1.78 -9.37
C PRO A 44 -10.30 -0.60 -8.61
N ARG A 45 -9.26 0.01 -9.20
CA ARG A 45 -8.76 1.31 -8.73
C ARG A 45 -9.81 2.36 -9.05
N ILE A 46 -10.33 3.01 -8.02
CA ILE A 46 -11.19 4.18 -8.15
C ILE A 46 -10.27 5.41 -8.17
N GLU A 47 -10.26 6.08 -9.32
CA GLU A 47 -9.50 7.31 -9.55
C GLU A 47 -10.20 8.51 -8.91
N GLU A 48 -9.46 9.60 -8.69
CA GLU A 48 -9.97 10.85 -8.09
C GLU A 48 -11.25 11.37 -8.76
N ASP A 49 -11.36 11.28 -10.08
CA ASP A 49 -12.53 11.73 -10.86
C ASP A 49 -13.81 10.94 -10.57
N ARG A 50 -13.67 9.76 -9.97
CA ARG A 50 -14.76 8.86 -9.57
C ARG A 50 -14.95 8.79 -8.05
N MET A 51 -14.17 9.55 -7.28
CA MET A 51 -14.34 9.66 -5.83
C MET A 51 -15.34 10.76 -5.47
N THR A 52 -16.11 10.55 -4.40
CA THR A 52 -16.92 11.62 -3.80
C THR A 52 -16.02 12.61 -3.04
N PRO A 53 -16.47 13.85 -2.80
CA PRO A 53 -15.73 14.81 -1.97
C PRO A 53 -15.36 14.26 -0.58
N GLU A 54 -16.24 13.48 0.04
CA GLU A 54 -16.01 12.83 1.33
C GLU A 54 -14.90 11.78 1.25
N GLN A 55 -14.86 10.99 0.18
CA GLN A 55 -13.81 9.99 -0.04
C GLN A 55 -12.44 10.67 -0.24
N ILE A 56 -12.40 11.78 -0.98
CA ILE A 56 -11.18 12.59 -1.16
C ILE A 56 -10.73 13.17 0.19
N ALA A 57 -11.66 13.66 1.01
CA ALA A 57 -11.37 14.18 2.34
C ALA A 57 -10.81 13.09 3.28
N LEU A 58 -11.36 11.86 3.22
CA LEU A 58 -10.84 10.72 3.96
C LEU A 58 -9.44 10.32 3.50
N TYR A 59 -9.19 10.26 2.19
CA TYR A 59 -7.84 10.04 1.64
C TYR A 59 -6.86 11.10 2.15
N LYS A 60 -7.25 12.38 2.08
CA LYS A 60 -6.42 13.49 2.57
C LYS A 60 -6.13 13.38 4.05
N LYS A 61 -7.12 13.00 4.87
CA LYS A 61 -6.94 12.79 6.31
C LYS A 61 -5.90 11.71 6.60
N GLY A 62 -5.98 10.56 5.92
CA GLY A 62 -4.98 9.49 6.07
C GLY A 62 -3.59 9.91 5.61
N TRP A 63 -3.51 10.60 4.47
CA TRP A 63 -2.25 11.13 3.93
C TRP A 63 -1.57 12.14 4.87
N ASP A 64 -2.36 13.07 5.44
CA ASP A 64 -1.84 14.14 6.29
C ASP A 64 -1.42 13.64 7.67
N ASN A 65 -2.17 12.67 8.23
CA ASN A 65 -1.94 12.14 9.58
C ASN A 65 -0.83 11.09 9.66
N GLU A 66 -0.41 10.49 8.54
CA GLU A 66 0.68 9.52 8.51
C GLU A 66 2.04 10.19 8.74
N ASP A 67 2.61 9.97 9.92
CA ASP A 67 3.87 10.52 10.39
C ASP A 67 5.04 9.52 10.31
N GLU A 68 4.76 8.21 10.23
CA GLU A 68 5.77 7.16 10.04
C GLU A 68 6.12 6.97 8.56
N ARG A 69 7.30 6.36 8.32
CA ARG A 69 7.74 6.04 6.96
C ARG A 69 8.37 4.65 6.92
N LYS A 70 8.29 4.00 5.76
CA LYS A 70 9.03 2.77 5.56
C LYS A 70 10.53 3.03 5.60
N GLU A 71 11.18 2.51 6.62
CA GLU A 71 12.64 2.38 6.66
C GLU A 71 13.03 1.05 5.98
N PHE A 72 14.01 1.12 5.08
CA PHE A 72 14.62 -0.04 4.43
C PHE A 72 15.89 -0.37 5.19
N ASP A 73 15.96 -1.57 5.77
CA ASP A 73 17.19 -2.08 6.35
C ASP A 73 17.98 -2.79 5.25
N TYR A 74 19.09 -2.17 4.83
CA TYR A 74 19.96 -2.68 3.77
C TYR A 74 21.07 -3.59 4.32
N GLU A 75 21.26 -3.66 5.65
CA GLU A 75 22.30 -4.47 6.29
C GLU A 75 21.96 -5.97 6.30
N GLU A 76 20.68 -6.33 6.12
CA GLU A 76 20.25 -7.74 6.01
C GLU A 76 20.56 -8.37 4.64
N PHE A 77 20.93 -7.57 3.63
CA PHE A 77 21.12 -8.01 2.25
C PHE A 77 22.58 -8.03 1.78
N ILE A 78 23.55 -7.83 2.68
CA ILE A 78 24.97 -8.11 2.38
C ILE A 78 25.11 -9.64 2.31
N ILE A 79 24.83 -10.19 1.13
CA ILE A 79 25.35 -11.49 0.75
C ILE A 79 26.86 -11.27 0.67
N GLU A 80 27.61 -11.98 1.49
CA GLU A 80 29.07 -12.07 1.31
C GLU A 80 29.29 -12.65 -0.08
N ASP A 81 29.46 -11.77 -1.08
CA ASP A 81 30.04 -12.11 -2.37
C ASP A 81 31.47 -12.57 -2.05
N GLU A 82 31.62 -13.84 -1.66
CA GLU A 82 32.89 -14.54 -1.69
C GLU A 82 33.38 -14.45 -3.13
N GLU A 83 34.39 -13.60 -3.35
CA GLU A 83 35.11 -13.47 -4.59
C GLU A 83 35.68 -14.83 -5.00
N GLU A 84 34.99 -15.58 -5.87
CA GLU A 84 35.64 -16.63 -6.65
C GLU A 84 36.63 -15.94 -7.60
N GLU A 85 37.90 -15.91 -7.20
CA GLU A 85 39.00 -15.54 -8.08
C GLU A 85 39.02 -16.48 -9.28
N ILE A 86 38.68 -15.93 -10.45
CA ILE A 86 38.90 -16.57 -11.74
C ILE A 86 40.40 -16.46 -12.04
N GLU A 87 41.19 -17.44 -11.60
CA GLU A 87 42.59 -17.58 -12.01
C GLU A 87 42.66 -17.76 -13.55
N ASN A 88 43.19 -16.74 -14.22
CA ASN A 88 43.70 -16.84 -15.59
C ASN A 88 45.23 -16.85 -15.54
N ASP A 89 45.84 -18.04 -15.66
CA ASP A 89 47.04 -18.42 -16.45
C ASP A 89 47.62 -19.77 -15.96
#